data_AF-A0A9P0ZUF3-F1
#
_entry.id   AF-A0A9P0ZUF3-F1
#
_cell.length_a   1.000
_cell.length_b   1.000
_cell.length_c   1.000
_cell.angle_alpha   90.00
_cell.angle_beta   90.00
_cell.angle_gamma   90.00
#
_symmetry.space_group_name_H-M   'P 1'
#
loop_
_entity.id
_entity.type
_entity.pdbx_description
1 polymer ?
#
loop_
_entity_poly.entity_id
_entity_poly.type
_entity_poly.pdbx_seq_one_letter_code
_entity_poly.pdbx_strand_id
1 'polypeptide(L)'
;MHPSLVVLSFLIIARIGQVTSHHESGPWTCESNPDIRVQAEFRPGVVTLDGHVDDWKDVIGTEFSLLPALDPDADKEYSGGKMTIKALHDAKDVFFMLQVGGNYAYTAGDNTKCPSVALMFPIGGNATYHGMGGCEEEPGSCSSKTCRGHEVDIMQFTIGDAIPGRVYGGNPVDTSEENGGGRFGQLVDLYAWNPHCRNLDGVGPSANGSSAQDDWKGAWWHSSLTNHSGYKKEDSPYATNAHPGTYYFEFSRPLTTIGHLQQDAQFTIGKSSKISAALWYPVDGKPWHGSAHYSISCDWVSMNIMAGRRSGSAGWVVSSAQDTATALSLLFSVVAFYTLLSFVISGNPFYP
;
A
#
# COMPACT_ATOMS: atom_id res chain seq x y z
N MET A 1 -11.48 28.41 -48.73
CA MET A 1 -10.11 28.71 -48.25
C MET A 1 -10.19 28.98 -46.76
N HIS A 2 -9.45 28.15 -46.03
CA HIS A 2 -9.10 28.07 -44.60
C HIS A 2 -10.10 28.36 -43.45
N PRO A 3 -10.21 27.39 -42.49
CA PRO A 3 -10.95 27.52 -41.25
C PRO A 3 -10.08 28.21 -40.19
N SER A 4 -10.69 28.97 -39.27
CA SER A 4 -9.99 29.42 -38.06
C SER A 4 -10.25 28.44 -36.93
N LEU A 5 -9.25 27.58 -36.73
CA LEU A 5 -9.07 26.67 -35.61
C LEU A 5 -8.70 27.53 -34.39
N VAL A 6 -9.61 27.70 -33.42
CA VAL A 6 -9.26 28.24 -32.10
C VAL A 6 -8.99 27.04 -31.20
N VAL A 7 -7.72 26.63 -31.14
CA VAL A 7 -7.25 25.64 -30.17
C VAL A 7 -7.02 26.38 -28.85
N LEU A 8 -8.03 26.35 -27.98
CA LEU A 8 -7.86 26.76 -26.60
C LEU A 8 -7.10 25.64 -25.87
N SER A 9 -5.78 25.77 -25.80
CA SER A 9 -4.93 24.89 -25.00
C SER A 9 -5.12 25.25 -23.52
N PHE A 10 -6.06 24.58 -22.84
CA PHE A 10 -6.09 24.57 -21.38
C PHE A 10 -4.91 23.71 -20.90
N LEU A 11 -3.80 24.36 -20.55
CA LEU A 11 -2.79 23.79 -19.65
C LEU A 11 -3.45 23.63 -18.28
N ILE A 12 -4.13 22.51 -18.06
CA ILE A 12 -4.45 22.02 -16.73
C ILE A 12 -3.12 21.56 -16.14
N ILE A 13 -2.39 22.48 -15.51
CA ILE A 13 -1.35 22.13 -14.57
C ILE A 13 -2.08 21.45 -13.42
N ALA A 14 -2.11 20.12 -13.44
CA ALA A 14 -2.46 19.34 -12.26
C ALA A 14 -1.61 19.90 -11.13
N ARG A 15 -2.26 20.51 -10.13
CA ARG A 15 -1.60 20.86 -8.88
C ARG A 15 -1.29 19.55 -8.17
N ILE A 16 -0.21 18.90 -8.60
CA ILE A 16 0.51 17.96 -7.76
C ILE A 16 0.89 18.81 -6.55
N GLY A 17 0.22 18.59 -5.43
CA GLY A 17 0.58 19.24 -4.18
C GLY A 17 2.03 18.92 -3.95
N GLN A 18 2.92 19.89 -4.17
CA GLN A 18 4.34 19.74 -3.93
C GLN A 18 4.46 19.49 -2.42
N VAL A 19 4.70 18.23 -2.04
CA VAL A 19 4.89 17.88 -0.64
C VAL A 19 6.16 18.59 -0.22
N THR A 20 6.02 19.59 0.64
CA THR A 20 7.16 20.30 1.19
C THR A 20 7.87 19.35 2.12
N SER A 21 9.00 18.83 1.67
CA SER A 21 9.94 18.13 2.52
C SER A 21 10.56 19.11 3.50
N HIS A 22 10.74 18.64 4.72
CA HIS A 22 11.38 19.40 5.79
C HIS A 22 12.86 18.97 5.81
N HIS A 23 13.73 19.88 6.24
CA HIS A 23 15.14 19.60 6.42
C HIS A 23 15.46 19.73 7.90
N GLU A 24 15.96 18.67 8.50
CA GLU A 24 16.41 18.66 9.90
C GLU A 24 17.93 18.74 9.97
N SER A 25 18.44 19.49 10.93
CA SER A 25 19.87 19.60 11.19
C SER A 25 20.22 18.96 12.53
N GLY A 26 21.17 18.03 12.54
CA GLY A 26 21.72 17.44 13.76
C GLY A 26 21.66 15.91 13.79
N PRO A 27 22.33 15.26 14.76
CA PRO A 27 22.26 13.82 14.93
C PRO A 27 20.87 13.41 15.45
N TRP A 28 20.18 12.55 14.69
CA TRP A 28 18.95 11.89 15.13
C TRP A 28 19.28 10.66 15.98
N THR A 29 18.73 10.60 17.19
CA THR A 29 18.83 9.42 18.05
C THR A 29 17.47 9.17 18.68
N CYS A 30 17.00 7.93 18.63
CA CYS A 30 15.78 7.56 19.31
C CYS A 30 15.89 6.12 19.84
N GLU A 31 15.22 5.83 20.95
CA GLU A 31 15.13 4.49 21.51
C GLU A 31 13.85 3.81 21.00
N SER A 32 14.02 2.87 20.05
CA SER A 32 12.93 2.02 19.60
C SER A 32 12.81 0.79 20.48
N ASN A 33 11.59 0.27 20.67
CA ASN A 33 11.38 -0.97 21.42
C ASN A 33 11.56 -2.18 20.47
N PRO A 34 12.64 -2.96 20.59
CA PRO A 34 12.93 -4.06 19.66
C PRO A 34 11.98 -5.25 19.81
N ASP A 35 11.23 -5.32 20.91
CA ASP A 35 10.31 -6.43 21.19
C ASP A 35 8.96 -6.26 20.50
N ILE A 36 8.60 -5.03 20.08
CA ILE A 36 7.35 -4.76 19.37
C ILE A 36 7.49 -5.21 17.92
N ARG A 37 6.57 -6.07 17.49
CA ARG A 37 6.57 -6.64 16.13
C ARG A 37 5.16 -6.74 15.59
N VAL A 38 5.00 -6.40 14.32
CA VAL A 38 3.78 -6.71 13.56
C VAL A 38 3.87 -8.17 13.08
N GLN A 39 2.81 -8.94 13.27
CA GLN A 39 2.73 -10.33 12.84
C GLN A 39 1.72 -10.45 11.70
N ALA A 40 2.20 -10.82 10.51
CA ALA A 40 1.34 -11.19 9.39
C ALA A 40 1.16 -12.70 9.40
N GLU A 41 0.06 -13.16 10.02
CA GLU A 41 -0.28 -14.58 10.09
C GLU A 41 -0.81 -15.10 8.74
N PHE A 42 -0.51 -16.36 8.42
CA PHE A 42 -1.14 -17.03 7.28
C PHE A 42 -2.62 -17.35 7.59
N ARG A 43 -3.54 -16.63 6.94
CA ARG A 43 -5.00 -16.71 7.16
C ARG A 43 -5.77 -16.54 5.83
N PRO A 44 -5.73 -17.54 4.94
CA PRO A 44 -6.36 -17.42 3.62
C PRO A 44 -7.89 -17.32 3.71
N GLY A 45 -8.46 -16.39 2.96
CA GLY A 45 -9.92 -16.23 2.81
C GLY A 45 -10.65 -15.74 4.06
N VAL A 46 -9.94 -15.20 5.05
CA VAL A 46 -10.56 -14.69 6.29
C VAL A 46 -11.07 -13.26 6.12
N VAL A 47 -10.34 -12.42 5.37
CA VAL A 47 -10.68 -11.00 5.19
C VAL A 47 -11.01 -10.67 3.74
N THR A 48 -11.83 -9.66 3.56
CA THR A 48 -12.16 -9.02 2.30
C THR A 48 -11.78 -7.55 2.35
N LEU A 49 -11.31 -7.01 1.23
CA LEU A 49 -10.96 -5.59 1.14
C LEU A 49 -12.19 -4.79 0.72
N ASP A 50 -12.95 -4.27 1.67
CA ASP A 50 -14.24 -3.61 1.42
C ASP A 50 -14.65 -2.55 2.46
N GLY A 51 -13.77 -2.22 3.41
CA GLY A 51 -14.02 -1.30 4.51
C GLY A 51 -14.84 -1.89 5.66
N HIS A 52 -15.23 -3.17 5.61
CA HIS A 52 -15.86 -3.83 6.75
C HIS A 52 -14.80 -4.39 7.70
N VAL A 53 -15.05 -4.24 9.01
CA VAL A 53 -14.04 -4.57 10.04
C VAL A 53 -14.32 -5.89 10.75
N ASP A 54 -15.49 -6.49 10.50
CA ASP A 54 -16.00 -7.63 11.26
C ASP A 54 -15.19 -8.92 11.01
N ASP A 55 -14.65 -9.06 9.81
CA ASP A 55 -13.76 -10.13 9.38
C ASP A 55 -12.35 -10.04 10.01
N TRP A 56 -11.93 -8.85 10.43
CA TRP A 56 -10.67 -8.61 11.16
C TRP A 56 -10.73 -8.88 12.67
N LYS A 57 -11.90 -9.23 13.22
CA LYS A 57 -12.10 -9.34 14.68
C LYS A 57 -11.14 -10.32 15.35
N ASP A 58 -10.83 -11.43 14.69
CA ASP A 58 -10.00 -12.50 15.22
C ASP A 58 -8.52 -12.34 14.84
N VAL A 59 -8.15 -11.28 14.10
CA VAL A 59 -6.77 -10.99 13.70
C VAL A 59 -6.11 -10.18 14.82
N ILE A 60 -4.94 -10.65 15.27
CA ILE A 60 -4.18 -10.01 16.34
C ILE A 60 -3.63 -8.68 15.85
N GLY A 61 -3.84 -7.62 16.64
CA GLY A 61 -3.31 -6.28 16.39
C GLY A 61 -2.16 -5.94 17.30
N THR A 62 -1.24 -5.11 16.82
CA THR A 62 -0.19 -4.49 17.62
C THR A 62 -0.50 -3.02 17.78
N GLU A 63 -0.52 -2.53 19.02
CA GLU A 63 -0.85 -1.13 19.33
C GLU A 63 0.42 -0.27 19.42
N PHE A 64 0.35 0.93 18.85
CA PHE A 64 1.42 1.91 18.82
C PHE A 64 0.90 3.27 19.26
N SER A 65 1.66 3.91 20.15
CA SER A 65 1.52 5.35 20.37
C SER A 65 1.89 6.11 19.09
N LEU A 66 1.16 7.20 18.83
CA LEU A 66 1.37 8.02 17.64
C LEU A 66 2.03 9.33 18.07
N LEU A 67 3.32 9.47 17.76
CA LEU A 67 4.12 10.64 18.12
C LEU A 67 4.46 11.45 16.86
N PRO A 68 4.58 12.78 16.93
CA PRO A 68 5.01 13.58 15.78
C PRO A 68 6.34 13.07 15.24
N ALA A 69 6.44 12.89 13.93
CA ALA A 69 7.61 12.24 13.32
C ALA A 69 8.91 13.03 13.49
N LEU A 70 8.81 14.36 13.57
CA LEU A 70 9.95 15.29 13.67
C LEU A 70 10.34 15.61 15.11
N ASP A 71 9.41 15.35 16.03
CA ASP A 71 9.49 15.82 17.40
C ASP A 71 8.70 14.83 18.29
N PRO A 72 9.25 13.62 18.51
CA PRO A 72 8.53 12.50 19.08
C PRO A 72 8.43 12.60 20.62
N ASP A 73 8.10 13.78 21.13
CA ASP A 73 7.89 14.01 22.54
C ASP A 73 6.55 13.44 22.99
N ALA A 74 6.54 12.78 24.16
CA ALA A 74 5.36 12.11 24.70
C ALA A 74 4.20 13.07 25.03
N ASP A 75 4.47 14.35 25.30
CA ASP A 75 3.44 15.37 25.54
C ASP A 75 2.72 15.84 24.26
N LYS A 76 3.24 15.45 23.09
CA LYS A 76 2.66 15.73 21.77
C LYS A 76 2.01 14.51 21.13
N GLU A 77 1.83 13.43 21.89
CA GLU A 77 1.13 12.23 21.43
C GLU A 77 -0.25 12.57 20.87
N TYR A 78 -0.63 11.89 19.78
CA TYR A 78 -1.91 12.07 19.13
C TYR A 78 -3.08 11.82 20.10
N SER A 79 -3.92 12.83 20.28
CA SER A 79 -5.01 12.80 21.26
C SER A 79 -6.17 11.88 20.90
N GLY A 80 -6.27 11.44 19.64
CA GLY A 80 -7.27 10.46 19.19
C GLY A 80 -7.00 9.03 19.65
N GLY A 81 -5.84 8.78 20.27
CA GLY A 81 -5.45 7.49 20.83
C GLY A 81 -4.38 6.78 19.99
N LYS A 82 -4.21 5.49 20.25
CA LYS A 82 -3.19 4.65 19.59
C LYS A 82 -3.62 4.21 18.20
N MET A 83 -2.63 3.91 17.36
CA MET A 83 -2.84 3.15 16.12
C MET A 83 -2.69 1.66 16.40
N THR A 84 -3.66 0.85 15.99
CA THR A 84 -3.52 -0.60 15.95
C THR A 84 -3.22 -1.03 14.52
N ILE A 85 -2.13 -1.79 14.33
CA ILE A 85 -1.83 -2.43 13.04
C ILE A 85 -2.12 -3.92 13.16
N LYS A 86 -3.00 -4.40 12.30
CA LYS A 86 -3.25 -5.83 12.07
C LYS A 86 -2.68 -6.20 10.71
N ALA A 87 -2.12 -7.40 10.60
CA ALA A 87 -1.63 -7.91 9.32
C ALA A 87 -1.89 -9.41 9.19
N LEU A 88 -2.09 -9.87 7.95
CA LEU A 88 -2.15 -11.29 7.60
C LEU A 88 -1.75 -11.48 6.14
N HIS A 89 -1.60 -12.73 5.69
CA HIS A 89 -1.45 -13.04 4.28
C HIS A 89 -2.18 -14.33 3.91
N ASP A 90 -2.52 -14.49 2.63
CA ASP A 90 -3.13 -15.71 2.08
C ASP A 90 -2.16 -16.55 1.24
N ALA A 91 -0.87 -16.23 1.34
CA ALA A 91 0.26 -16.78 0.57
C ALA A 91 0.38 -16.28 -0.88
N LYS A 92 -0.56 -15.45 -1.33
CA LYS A 92 -0.42 -14.68 -2.56
C LYS A 92 -0.29 -13.19 -2.24
N ASP A 93 -1.22 -12.66 -1.47
CA ASP A 93 -1.34 -11.27 -1.10
C ASP A 93 -1.10 -11.11 0.42
N VAL A 94 -0.54 -9.97 0.80
CA VAL A 94 -0.46 -9.49 2.20
C VAL A 94 -1.52 -8.43 2.41
N PHE A 95 -2.13 -8.44 3.59
CA PHE A 95 -3.21 -7.55 3.98
C PHE A 95 -2.84 -6.81 5.25
N PHE A 96 -3.22 -5.54 5.32
CA PHE A 96 -3.00 -4.66 6.46
C PHE A 96 -4.30 -3.97 6.84
N MET A 97 -4.52 -3.81 8.13
CA MET A 97 -5.58 -2.98 8.69
C MET A 97 -4.97 -2.01 9.70
N LEU A 98 -5.15 -0.71 9.48
CA LEU A 98 -4.77 0.36 10.38
C LEU A 98 -6.05 0.86 11.06
N GLN A 99 -6.10 0.75 12.38
CA GLN A 99 -7.21 1.23 13.19
C GLN A 99 -6.73 2.40 14.03
N VAL A 100 -7.38 3.55 13.94
CA VAL A 100 -6.99 4.73 14.70
C VAL A 100 -8.21 5.50 15.16
N GLY A 101 -8.26 5.80 16.46
CA GLY A 101 -9.31 6.63 17.03
C GLY A 101 -9.22 8.06 16.50
N GLY A 102 -10.34 8.72 16.35
CA GLY A 102 -10.38 10.09 15.88
C GLY A 102 -11.79 10.49 15.53
N ASN A 103 -12.11 11.77 15.69
CA ASN A 103 -13.41 12.25 15.26
C ASN A 103 -13.53 12.18 13.73
N TYR A 104 -14.75 12.03 13.23
CA TYR A 104 -15.01 12.07 11.80
C TYR A 104 -14.64 13.45 11.24
N ALA A 105 -13.75 13.47 10.26
CA ALA A 105 -13.18 14.66 9.65
C ALA A 105 -13.09 14.42 8.15
N TYR A 106 -13.96 15.09 7.42
CA TYR A 106 -14.06 14.95 5.98
C TYR A 106 -14.44 16.29 5.36
N THR A 107 -13.71 16.68 4.33
CA THR A 107 -14.04 17.82 3.47
C THR A 107 -13.75 17.40 2.03
N ALA A 108 -14.82 17.19 1.26
CA ALA A 108 -14.72 16.76 -0.14
C ALA A 108 -13.77 17.66 -0.94
N GLY A 109 -12.80 17.07 -1.63
CA GLY A 109 -11.80 17.76 -2.45
C GLY A 109 -10.68 18.46 -1.66
N ASP A 110 -10.69 18.41 -0.33
CA ASP A 110 -9.65 19.02 0.52
C ASP A 110 -8.95 17.93 1.35
N ASN A 111 -7.95 17.32 0.72
CA ASN A 111 -7.11 16.28 1.31
C ASN A 111 -6.53 16.69 2.67
N THR A 112 -6.12 17.94 2.82
CA THR A 112 -5.49 18.44 4.05
C THR A 112 -6.44 18.55 5.23
N LYS A 113 -7.75 18.49 4.98
CA LYS A 113 -8.80 18.44 6.02
C LYS A 113 -9.38 17.04 6.22
N CYS A 114 -8.76 16.02 5.62
CA CYS A 114 -9.18 14.64 5.73
C CYS A 114 -8.01 13.80 6.27
N PRO A 115 -8.28 12.76 7.06
CA PRO A 115 -7.25 11.81 7.45
C PRO A 115 -6.53 11.21 6.24
N SER A 116 -5.22 11.04 6.39
CA SER A 116 -4.37 10.33 5.44
C SER A 116 -3.47 9.38 6.23
N VAL A 117 -3.21 8.21 5.66
CA VAL A 117 -2.28 7.24 6.23
C VAL A 117 -1.24 6.84 5.21
N ALA A 118 -0.09 6.39 5.69
CA ALA A 118 0.92 5.78 4.83
C ALA A 118 1.51 4.54 5.49
N LEU A 119 1.93 3.59 4.66
CA LEU A 119 2.81 2.50 5.04
C LEU A 119 4.14 2.69 4.31
N MET A 120 5.25 2.42 4.98
CA MET A 120 6.58 2.53 4.41
C MET A 120 7.42 1.28 4.70
N PHE A 121 8.14 0.80 3.70
CA PHE A 121 8.95 -0.41 3.76
C PHE A 121 10.35 -0.15 3.18
N PRO A 122 11.43 -0.62 3.81
CA PRO A 122 12.76 -0.53 3.22
C PRO A 122 12.95 -1.58 2.13
N ILE A 123 13.59 -1.16 1.03
CA ILE A 123 14.00 -2.04 -0.06
C ILE A 123 15.52 -2.14 -0.09
N GLY A 124 16.17 -0.97 -0.08
CA GLY A 124 17.61 -0.84 -0.12
C GLY A 124 18.25 -1.22 1.22
N GLY A 125 19.42 -1.85 1.16
CA GLY A 125 20.14 -2.30 2.37
C GLY A 125 20.59 -1.16 3.30
N ASN A 126 20.67 0.08 2.79
CA ASN A 126 21.05 1.28 3.53
C ASN A 126 19.83 2.16 3.89
N ALA A 127 18.61 1.71 3.61
CA ALA A 127 17.41 2.50 3.83
C ALA A 127 17.18 2.75 5.33
N THR A 128 17.24 4.03 5.71
CA THR A 128 16.92 4.48 7.07
C THR A 128 15.45 4.92 7.17
N TYR A 129 14.82 4.71 8.32
CA TYR A 129 13.44 5.15 8.56
C TYR A 129 13.36 6.69 8.54
N HIS A 130 14.15 7.33 9.41
CA HIS A 130 14.08 8.77 9.65
C HIS A 130 14.33 9.58 8.38
N GLY A 131 15.32 9.17 7.58
CA GLY A 131 15.63 9.82 6.31
C GLY A 131 14.80 9.34 5.12
N MET A 132 13.71 8.58 5.32
CA MET A 132 12.90 7.97 4.24
C MET A 132 13.77 7.35 3.13
N GLY A 133 14.78 6.57 3.54
CA GLY A 133 15.84 6.06 2.68
C GLY A 133 17.23 6.58 3.05
N GLY A 134 17.36 7.88 3.33
CA GLY A 134 18.60 8.50 3.82
C GLY A 134 19.67 8.73 2.77
N CYS A 135 19.31 8.86 1.48
CA CYS A 135 20.24 9.36 0.48
C CYS A 135 20.58 10.83 0.75
N GLU A 136 21.85 11.19 0.73
CA GLU A 136 22.35 12.55 1.04
C GLU A 136 22.24 13.54 -0.14
N GLU A 137 21.73 13.10 -1.30
CA GLU A 137 21.55 13.95 -2.48
C GLU A 137 20.47 15.01 -2.28
N GLU A 138 20.75 16.21 -2.78
CA GLU A 138 19.87 17.38 -2.71
C GLU A 138 18.68 17.28 -3.69
N PRO A 139 17.62 18.09 -3.50
CA PRO A 139 16.48 18.14 -4.42
C PRO A 139 16.91 18.29 -5.88
N GLY A 140 16.47 17.36 -6.74
CA GLY A 140 16.76 17.37 -8.18
C GLY A 140 18.09 16.71 -8.60
N SER A 141 18.90 16.22 -7.65
CA SER A 141 20.17 15.53 -7.94
C SER A 141 20.12 14.01 -7.77
N CYS A 142 19.06 13.50 -7.15
CA CYS A 142 18.86 12.07 -6.92
C CYS A 142 18.78 11.26 -8.22
N SER A 143 19.49 10.13 -8.25
CA SER A 143 19.45 9.17 -9.34
C SER A 143 19.59 7.75 -8.81
N SER A 144 19.18 6.77 -9.62
CA SER A 144 19.40 5.34 -9.31
C SER A 144 20.87 4.94 -9.23
N LYS A 145 21.79 5.82 -9.63
CA LYS A 145 23.24 5.60 -9.49
C LYS A 145 23.77 6.17 -8.18
N THR A 146 23.31 7.35 -7.79
CA THR A 146 23.80 8.06 -6.59
C THR A 146 23.12 7.59 -5.32
N CYS A 147 21.82 7.28 -5.38
CA CYS A 147 21.02 6.87 -4.22
C CYS A 147 20.76 5.37 -4.15
N ARG A 148 21.50 4.56 -4.92
CA ARG A 148 21.28 3.10 -4.94
C ARG A 148 21.44 2.50 -3.54
N GLY A 149 20.49 1.66 -3.14
CA GLY A 149 20.50 1.01 -1.84
C GLY A 149 19.83 1.81 -0.72
N HIS A 150 19.29 3.00 -1.02
CA HIS A 150 18.50 3.82 -0.10
C HIS A 150 17.00 3.78 -0.41
N GLU A 151 16.56 2.88 -1.30
CA GLU A 151 15.17 2.82 -1.74
C GLU A 151 14.23 2.43 -0.59
N VAL A 152 13.13 3.17 -0.48
CA VAL A 152 11.95 2.81 0.31
C VAL A 152 10.72 2.78 -0.60
N ASP A 153 9.83 1.85 -0.31
CA ASP A 153 8.50 1.71 -0.89
C ASP A 153 7.50 2.37 0.07
N ILE A 154 6.62 3.22 -0.45
CA ILE A 154 5.64 3.98 0.31
C ILE A 154 4.30 3.90 -0.40
N MET A 155 3.30 3.34 0.29
CA MET A 155 1.90 3.55 -0.08
C MET A 155 1.32 4.66 0.79
N GLN A 156 0.67 5.64 0.16
CA GLN A 156 -0.05 6.70 0.85
C GLN A 156 -1.51 6.72 0.40
N PHE A 157 -2.44 6.77 1.36
CA PHE A 157 -3.87 6.86 1.07
C PHE A 157 -4.52 8.06 1.76
N THR A 158 -5.09 8.97 0.96
CA THR A 158 -5.85 10.12 1.45
C THR A 158 -7.32 10.06 1.03
N ILE A 159 -8.22 10.30 1.98
CA ILE A 159 -9.66 10.08 1.78
C ILE A 159 -10.42 11.30 1.23
N GLY A 160 -9.76 12.40 0.87
CA GLY A 160 -10.42 13.68 0.54
C GLY A 160 -11.49 13.61 -0.55
N ASP A 161 -11.37 12.68 -1.49
CA ASP A 161 -12.40 12.36 -2.49
C ASP A 161 -12.80 10.87 -2.48
N ALA A 162 -12.40 10.15 -1.43
CA ALA A 162 -12.70 8.74 -1.28
C ALA A 162 -14.10 8.54 -0.67
N ILE A 163 -14.70 7.43 -1.06
CA ILE A 163 -15.98 6.88 -0.72
C ILE A 163 -15.75 5.76 0.29
N PRO A 164 -16.34 5.85 1.49
CA PRO A 164 -16.26 4.77 2.47
C PRO A 164 -16.71 3.43 1.86
N GLY A 165 -15.95 2.37 2.10
CA GLY A 165 -16.23 1.01 1.64
C GLY A 165 -16.01 0.75 0.14
N ARG A 166 -15.60 1.77 -0.64
CA ARG A 166 -15.14 1.55 -2.01
C ARG A 166 -13.69 1.06 -2.00
N VAL A 167 -13.38 0.15 -2.92
CA VAL A 167 -12.01 -0.28 -3.20
C VAL A 167 -11.33 0.68 -4.18
N TYR A 168 -10.13 1.09 -3.81
CA TYR A 168 -9.19 1.94 -4.55
C TYR A 168 -7.99 1.11 -4.98
N GLY A 169 -7.38 1.48 -6.11
CA GLY A 169 -6.24 0.74 -6.68
C GLY A 169 -6.66 -0.55 -7.41
N GLY A 170 -5.81 -1.03 -8.32
CA GLY A 170 -6.02 -2.26 -9.09
C GLY A 170 -7.22 -2.31 -10.05
N ASN A 171 -7.99 -1.22 -10.22
CA ASN A 171 -9.12 -1.14 -11.15
C ASN A 171 -8.74 -0.28 -12.37
N PRO A 172 -8.89 -0.79 -13.62
CA PRO A 172 -8.54 -0.06 -14.85
C PRO A 172 -9.13 1.35 -14.98
N VAL A 173 -10.29 1.60 -14.36
CA VAL A 173 -10.94 2.93 -14.39
C VAL A 173 -10.25 3.92 -13.46
N ASP A 174 -9.75 3.46 -12.31
CA ASP A 174 -9.07 4.30 -11.32
C ASP A 174 -7.56 4.44 -11.65
N THR A 175 -6.98 3.52 -12.43
CA THR A 175 -5.60 3.58 -12.96
C THR A 175 -5.50 4.25 -14.35
N SER A 176 -6.62 4.71 -14.93
CA SER A 176 -6.63 5.28 -16.30
C SER A 176 -6.03 6.68 -16.42
N GLU A 177 -5.76 7.35 -15.30
CA GLU A 177 -4.95 8.58 -15.27
C GLU A 177 -3.57 8.21 -14.75
N GLU A 178 -2.59 8.16 -15.66
CA GLU A 178 -1.20 7.67 -15.54
C GLU A 178 -0.32 8.36 -14.47
N ASN A 179 -0.92 8.97 -13.44
CA ASN A 179 -0.27 9.80 -12.42
C ASN A 179 -0.70 9.46 -10.97
N GLY A 180 -1.24 8.26 -10.69
CA GLY A 180 -1.66 7.85 -9.34
C GLY A 180 -2.81 8.68 -8.75
N GLY A 181 -3.43 9.55 -9.56
CA GLY A 181 -4.60 10.35 -9.19
C GLY A 181 -5.86 9.65 -9.66
N GLY A 182 -6.39 8.74 -8.86
CA GLY A 182 -7.69 8.14 -9.14
C GLY A 182 -8.79 9.21 -9.25
N ARG A 183 -9.83 8.95 -10.03
CA ARG A 183 -11.04 9.81 -10.12
C ARG A 183 -11.73 10.02 -8.77
N PHE A 184 -11.47 9.14 -7.81
CA PHE A 184 -11.99 9.17 -6.45
C PHE A 184 -10.88 8.65 -5.52
N GLY A 185 -10.58 9.36 -4.45
CA GLY A 185 -9.52 8.99 -3.50
C GLY A 185 -8.11 9.03 -4.07
N GLN A 186 -7.11 9.19 -3.20
CA GLN A 186 -5.69 9.22 -3.60
C GLN A 186 -4.94 8.12 -2.87
N LEU A 187 -5.09 6.88 -3.34
CA LEU A 187 -4.20 5.78 -3.01
C LEU A 187 -3.06 5.84 -4.02
N VAL A 188 -1.86 6.15 -3.54
CA VAL A 188 -0.70 6.42 -4.37
C VAL A 188 0.43 5.48 -3.96
N ASP A 189 0.95 4.77 -4.94
CA ASP A 189 2.15 3.97 -4.82
C ASP A 189 3.38 4.82 -5.15
N LEU A 190 4.38 4.82 -4.26
CA LEU A 190 5.52 5.69 -4.33
C LEU A 190 6.79 4.92 -3.99
N TYR A 191 7.88 5.35 -4.61
CA TYR A 191 9.21 5.01 -4.10
C TYR A 191 9.99 6.28 -3.79
N ALA A 192 10.90 6.19 -2.82
CA ALA A 192 11.76 7.30 -2.44
C ALA A 192 13.18 6.86 -2.10
N TRP A 193 14.11 7.81 -2.17
CA TRP A 193 15.47 7.66 -1.64
C TRP A 193 15.73 8.54 -0.41
N ASN A 194 14.96 9.63 -0.29
CA ASN A 194 14.95 10.56 0.83
C ASN A 194 13.65 11.39 0.77
N PRO A 195 13.37 12.30 1.72
CA PRO A 195 12.11 13.06 1.73
C PRO A 195 11.91 13.98 0.51
N HIS A 196 12.99 14.41 -0.14
CA HIS A 196 12.98 15.32 -1.29
C HIS A 196 12.96 14.59 -2.64
N CYS A 197 13.25 13.28 -2.64
CA CYS A 197 13.40 12.46 -3.82
C CYS A 197 12.38 11.33 -3.82
N ARG A 198 11.12 11.74 -3.94
CA ARG A 198 9.93 10.89 -4.04
C ARG A 198 9.44 10.85 -5.47
N ASN A 199 9.05 9.68 -5.93
CA ASN A 199 8.59 9.45 -7.28
C ASN A 199 7.38 8.51 -7.24
N LEU A 200 6.51 8.61 -8.24
CA LEU A 200 5.44 7.62 -8.44
C LEU A 200 6.08 6.28 -8.79
N ASP A 201 5.59 5.21 -8.17
CA ASP A 201 6.03 3.86 -8.53
C ASP A 201 5.58 3.52 -9.97
N GLY A 202 6.33 2.65 -10.64
CA GLY A 202 6.15 2.31 -12.03
C GLY A 202 6.60 3.40 -13.00
N VAL A 203 6.88 4.63 -12.55
CA VAL A 203 7.44 5.72 -13.38
C VAL A 203 8.94 5.82 -13.08
N GLY A 204 9.76 5.37 -14.03
CA GLY A 204 11.21 5.58 -13.93
C GLY A 204 11.57 7.07 -13.99
N PRO A 205 12.78 7.47 -13.54
CA PRO A 205 13.24 8.87 -13.61
C PRO A 205 13.20 9.50 -15.02
N SER A 206 13.14 8.66 -16.06
CA SER A 206 13.02 9.05 -17.47
C SER A 206 11.58 8.98 -18.02
N ALA A 207 10.55 8.87 -17.17
CA ALA A 207 9.14 8.81 -17.53
C ALA A 207 8.72 7.66 -18.48
N ASN A 208 9.56 6.64 -18.65
CA ASN A 208 9.15 5.40 -19.33
C ASN A 208 8.48 4.50 -18.29
N GLY A 209 7.17 4.31 -18.43
CA GLY A 209 6.37 3.45 -17.56
C GLY A 209 6.88 2.00 -17.54
N SER A 210 6.86 1.40 -16.36
CA SER A 210 7.07 -0.02 -16.12
C SER A 210 5.79 -0.65 -15.56
N SER A 211 5.72 -1.97 -15.55
CA SER A 211 4.56 -2.75 -15.08
C SER A 211 4.28 -2.69 -13.58
N ALA A 212 5.07 -1.95 -12.79
CA ALA A 212 4.90 -1.80 -11.33
C ALA A 212 3.89 -0.69 -10.97
N GLN A 213 2.91 -0.42 -11.83
CA GLN A 213 1.92 0.63 -11.58
C GLN A 213 0.76 0.05 -10.75
N ASP A 214 0.73 0.42 -9.47
CA ASP A 214 -0.39 0.28 -8.53
C ASP A 214 -0.78 -1.17 -8.17
N ASP A 215 0.17 -1.90 -7.57
CA ASP A 215 -0.09 -3.24 -7.00
C ASP A 215 -0.86 -3.18 -5.67
N TRP A 216 -1.00 -1.99 -5.11
CA TRP A 216 -1.80 -1.75 -3.93
C TRP A 216 -3.28 -1.61 -4.25
N LYS A 217 -4.09 -2.17 -3.36
CA LYS A 217 -5.51 -1.89 -3.24
C LYS A 217 -5.78 -1.40 -1.83
N GLY A 218 -6.78 -0.55 -1.67
CA GLY A 218 -7.20 -0.12 -0.35
C GLY A 218 -8.66 0.25 -0.24
N ALA A 219 -9.17 0.23 0.98
CA ALA A 219 -10.51 0.66 1.35
C ALA A 219 -10.45 1.40 2.69
N TRP A 220 -11.50 2.16 3.00
CA TRP A 220 -11.58 2.81 4.30
C TRP A 220 -13.00 2.88 4.84
N TRP A 221 -13.11 3.03 6.15
CA TRP A 221 -14.35 3.21 6.87
C TRP A 221 -14.16 4.04 8.15
N HIS A 222 -15.26 4.57 8.69
CA HIS A 222 -15.27 5.17 10.01
C HIS A 222 -16.46 4.63 10.83
N SER A 223 -16.27 4.33 12.11
CA SER A 223 -17.30 3.66 12.92
C SER A 223 -18.57 4.48 13.14
N SER A 224 -18.53 5.80 12.95
CA SER A 224 -19.73 6.65 13.05
C SER A 224 -20.66 6.53 11.83
N LEU A 225 -20.21 5.88 10.77
CA LEU A 225 -20.98 5.75 9.53
C LEU A 225 -21.93 4.55 9.68
N THR A 226 -23.23 4.81 9.57
CA THR A 226 -24.27 3.78 9.77
C THR A 226 -24.82 3.21 8.47
N ASN A 227 -24.53 3.85 7.33
CA ASN A 227 -25.03 3.44 6.03
C ASN A 227 -23.89 2.97 5.13
N HIS A 228 -23.89 1.67 4.81
CA HIS A 228 -22.91 1.01 3.93
C HIS A 228 -23.14 1.26 2.44
N SER A 229 -24.19 2.00 2.06
CA SER A 229 -24.53 2.26 0.65
C SER A 229 -23.76 3.45 0.07
N GLY A 230 -22.44 3.56 0.29
CA GLY A 230 -21.55 4.66 -0.15
C GLY A 230 -21.60 5.04 -1.64
N TYR A 231 -22.41 4.36 -2.44
CA TYR A 231 -22.60 4.55 -3.87
C TYR A 231 -23.30 5.86 -4.29
N LYS A 232 -23.90 6.63 -3.37
CA LYS A 232 -24.49 7.94 -3.68
C LYS A 232 -23.99 9.02 -2.74
N LYS A 233 -23.56 10.16 -3.30
CA LYS A 233 -23.04 11.30 -2.54
C LYS A 233 -24.06 11.85 -1.54
N GLU A 234 -25.35 11.74 -1.87
CA GLU A 234 -26.48 12.18 -1.04
C GLU A 234 -26.82 11.19 0.09
N ASP A 235 -26.50 9.91 -0.09
CA ASP A 235 -26.68 8.84 0.91
C ASP A 235 -25.39 8.61 1.72
N SER A 236 -24.32 9.30 1.35
CA SER A 236 -22.99 9.15 1.92
C SER A 236 -22.83 10.05 3.15
N PRO A 237 -22.25 9.56 4.25
CA PRO A 237 -22.21 10.22 5.56
C PRO A 237 -21.31 11.48 5.65
N TYR A 238 -20.97 12.10 4.52
CA TYR A 238 -20.16 13.32 4.40
C TYR A 238 -20.79 14.58 5.01
N ALA A 239 -21.95 14.46 5.66
CA ALA A 239 -22.76 15.60 6.06
C ALA A 239 -22.39 16.20 7.42
N THR A 240 -21.67 15.49 8.31
CA THR A 240 -21.42 16.02 9.66
C THR A 240 -20.10 15.56 10.28
N ASN A 241 -19.12 16.46 10.28
CA ASN A 241 -17.85 16.30 10.99
C ASN A 241 -18.03 16.25 12.51
N ALA A 242 -16.97 15.86 13.21
CA ALA A 242 -16.83 15.80 14.67
C ALA A 242 -17.52 14.65 15.41
N HIS A 243 -18.11 13.67 14.71
CA HIS A 243 -18.62 12.46 15.38
C HIS A 243 -17.46 11.59 15.89
N PRO A 244 -17.39 11.24 17.18
CA PRO A 244 -16.32 10.39 17.69
C PRO A 244 -16.41 8.99 17.09
N GLY A 245 -15.25 8.37 16.89
CA GLY A 245 -15.17 7.01 16.36
C GLY A 245 -13.76 6.56 16.07
N THR A 246 -13.68 5.56 15.22
CA THR A 246 -12.43 4.92 14.79
C THR A 246 -12.42 4.85 13.27
N TYR A 247 -11.30 5.28 12.69
CA TYR A 247 -11.00 5.04 11.29
C TYR A 247 -10.40 3.66 11.11
N TYR A 248 -10.80 3.05 10.01
CA TYR A 248 -10.29 1.77 9.55
C TYR A 248 -9.79 1.96 8.13
N PHE A 249 -8.53 1.62 7.90
CA PHE A 249 -7.92 1.62 6.58
C PHE A 249 -7.41 0.23 6.29
N GLU A 250 -7.87 -0.33 5.17
CA GLU A 250 -7.47 -1.65 4.73
C GLU A 250 -6.61 -1.53 3.49
N PHE A 251 -5.58 -2.35 3.42
CA PHE A 251 -4.69 -2.41 2.28
C PHE A 251 -4.35 -3.84 1.92
N SER A 252 -4.17 -4.09 0.63
CA SER A 252 -3.64 -5.36 0.14
C SER A 252 -2.70 -5.15 -1.02
N ARG A 253 -1.70 -6.00 -1.14
CA ARG A 253 -0.86 -6.15 -2.34
C ARG A 253 -0.33 -7.57 -2.45
N PRO A 254 0.17 -7.99 -3.63
CA PRO A 254 0.96 -9.20 -3.76
C PRO A 254 2.15 -9.23 -2.80
N LEU A 255 2.44 -10.39 -2.21
CA LEU A 255 3.66 -10.63 -1.44
C LEU A 255 4.92 -10.39 -2.28
N THR A 256 4.83 -10.66 -3.57
CA THR A 256 5.88 -10.40 -4.56
C THR A 256 5.30 -9.67 -5.75
N THR A 257 5.94 -8.58 -6.15
CA THR A 257 5.53 -7.77 -7.30
C THR A 257 6.42 -8.04 -8.51
N ILE A 258 5.91 -7.76 -9.71
CA ILE A 258 6.63 -8.00 -10.97
C ILE A 258 7.18 -6.66 -11.47
N GLY A 259 8.24 -6.19 -10.82
CA GLY A 259 8.92 -4.94 -11.16
C GLY A 259 10.38 -5.14 -11.56
N HIS A 260 10.77 -4.63 -12.73
CA HIS A 260 12.19 -4.63 -13.16
C HIS A 260 13.03 -3.56 -12.45
N LEU A 261 12.39 -2.56 -11.85
CA LEU A 261 13.03 -1.37 -11.29
C LEU A 261 13.36 -1.52 -9.79
N GLN A 262 12.96 -2.62 -9.13
CA GLN A 262 13.17 -2.85 -7.68
C GLN A 262 12.67 -1.69 -6.82
N GLN A 263 11.51 -1.12 -7.18
CA GLN A 263 10.88 0.00 -6.48
C GLN A 263 9.88 -0.45 -5.41
N ASP A 264 9.60 -1.75 -5.39
CA ASP A 264 8.68 -2.43 -4.49
C ASP A 264 9.38 -3.28 -3.44
N ALA A 265 8.89 -3.22 -2.21
CA ALA A 265 9.26 -4.15 -1.15
C ALA A 265 8.72 -5.56 -1.44
N GLN A 266 9.59 -6.56 -1.29
CA GLN A 266 9.24 -7.96 -1.50
C GLN A 266 9.11 -8.69 -0.15
N PHE A 267 7.98 -9.35 0.06
CA PHE A 267 7.67 -10.06 1.29
C PHE A 267 7.84 -11.56 1.10
N THR A 268 8.76 -12.16 1.87
CA THR A 268 8.99 -13.61 1.83
C THR A 268 8.36 -14.28 3.05
N ILE A 269 7.52 -15.28 2.82
CA ILE A 269 6.94 -16.11 3.89
C ILE A 269 8.05 -16.77 4.70
N GLY A 270 7.91 -16.74 6.02
CA GLY A 270 8.88 -17.25 6.99
C GLY A 270 10.04 -16.30 7.29
N LYS A 271 10.08 -15.10 6.69
CA LYS A 271 11.10 -14.08 6.97
C LYS A 271 10.52 -12.88 7.69
N SER A 272 11.42 -12.13 8.33
CA SER A 272 11.14 -10.80 8.85
C SER A 272 11.44 -9.76 7.77
N SER A 273 10.56 -8.77 7.68
CA SER A 273 10.74 -7.49 7.01
C SER A 273 10.65 -6.37 8.05
N LYS A 274 10.59 -5.13 7.59
CA LYS A 274 10.41 -3.92 8.40
C LYS A 274 9.24 -3.13 7.85
N ILE A 275 8.57 -2.40 8.73
CA ILE A 275 7.42 -1.55 8.41
C ILE A 275 7.49 -0.27 9.24
N SER A 276 6.96 0.81 8.69
CA SER A 276 6.49 1.95 9.45
C SER A 276 5.11 2.38 8.95
N ALA A 277 4.36 3.06 9.80
CA ALA A 277 3.06 3.63 9.45
C ALA A 277 2.96 5.06 9.97
N ALA A 278 2.27 5.90 9.20
CA ALA A 278 2.08 7.31 9.49
C ALA A 278 0.60 7.70 9.45
N LEU A 279 0.24 8.75 10.19
CA LEU A 279 -1.06 9.39 10.18
C LEU A 279 -0.90 10.91 9.99
N TRP A 280 -1.60 11.46 9.01
CA TRP A 280 -1.93 12.87 8.96
C TRP A 280 -3.39 13.04 9.38
N TYR A 281 -3.64 13.95 10.31
CA TYR A 281 -4.98 14.18 10.83
C TYR A 281 -5.21 15.68 11.08
N PRO A 282 -6.37 16.25 10.70
CA PRO A 282 -6.67 17.65 10.95
C PRO A 282 -6.99 17.88 12.44
N VAL A 283 -6.03 18.42 13.18
CA VAL A 283 -6.18 18.73 14.61
C VAL A 283 -6.93 20.06 14.79
N ASP A 284 -7.91 20.10 15.68
CA ASP A 284 -8.74 21.29 15.96
C ASP A 284 -9.40 21.92 14.73
N GLY A 285 -9.75 21.09 13.74
CA GLY A 285 -10.34 21.54 12.48
C GLY A 285 -9.37 22.30 11.56
N LYS A 286 -8.07 22.36 11.92
CA LYS A 286 -7.04 22.96 11.09
C LYS A 286 -6.53 21.92 10.08
N PRO A 287 -6.32 22.30 8.82
CA PRO A 287 -5.70 21.41 7.85
C PRO A 287 -4.28 21.01 8.29
N TRP A 288 -3.89 19.77 8.04
CA TRP A 288 -2.52 19.32 8.22
C TRP A 288 -1.63 19.79 7.05
N HIS A 289 -0.32 19.78 7.24
CA HIS A 289 0.68 20.00 6.19
C HIS A 289 1.59 18.78 6.01
N GLY A 290 2.35 18.73 4.92
CA GLY A 290 3.07 17.52 4.49
C GLY A 290 3.97 16.88 5.55
N SER A 291 4.70 17.67 6.32
CA SER A 291 5.56 17.16 7.41
C SER A 291 4.85 16.89 8.74
N ALA A 292 3.61 17.36 8.93
CA ALA A 292 2.87 17.25 10.21
C ALA A 292 2.21 15.88 10.43
N HIS A 293 2.96 14.80 10.26
CA HIS A 293 2.47 13.45 10.52
C HIS A 293 2.90 12.93 11.87
N TYR A 294 2.07 12.05 12.40
CA TYR A 294 2.42 11.15 13.48
C TYR A 294 2.97 9.85 12.91
N SER A 295 3.88 9.22 13.64
CA SER A 295 4.45 7.92 13.32
C SER A 295 4.22 6.94 14.47
N ILE A 296 4.09 5.66 14.14
CA ILE A 296 3.97 4.56 15.11
C ILE A 296 5.26 4.29 15.89
N SER A 297 6.40 4.77 15.40
CA SER A 297 7.73 4.54 15.94
C SER A 297 8.71 5.55 15.37
N CYS A 298 9.79 5.80 16.11
CA CYS A 298 10.88 6.67 15.70
C CYS A 298 11.95 5.96 14.85
N ASP A 299 11.81 4.64 14.66
CA ASP A 299 12.61 3.79 13.75
C ASP A 299 11.76 2.63 13.22
N TRP A 300 12.30 1.86 12.27
CA TRP A 300 11.68 0.69 11.69
C TRP A 300 11.13 -0.30 12.72
N VAL A 301 9.87 -0.68 12.56
CA VAL A 301 9.26 -1.77 13.34
C VAL A 301 9.48 -3.08 12.61
N SER A 302 9.84 -4.14 13.34
CA SER A 302 9.95 -5.48 12.75
C SER A 302 8.57 -6.02 12.35
N MET A 303 8.48 -6.58 11.15
CA MET A 303 7.28 -7.26 10.68
C MET A 303 7.60 -8.69 10.27
N ASN A 304 6.90 -9.68 10.82
CA ASN A 304 7.13 -11.09 10.49
C ASN A 304 6.06 -11.59 9.53
N ILE A 305 6.45 -12.14 8.38
CA ILE A 305 5.54 -12.86 7.49
C ILE A 305 5.57 -14.33 7.91
N MET A 306 4.55 -14.79 8.61
CA MET A 306 4.60 -16.06 9.31
C MET A 306 4.28 -17.23 8.37
N ALA A 307 5.13 -18.26 8.38
CA ALA A 307 4.72 -19.51 7.76
C ALA A 307 3.49 -20.07 8.49
N GLY A 308 2.51 -20.58 7.73
CA GLY A 308 1.35 -21.24 8.31
C GLY A 308 1.78 -22.34 9.27
N ARG A 309 1.20 -22.37 10.48
CA ARG A 309 1.39 -23.47 11.41
C ARG A 309 0.87 -24.74 10.74
N ARG A 310 1.78 -25.67 10.38
CA ARG A 310 1.39 -27.07 10.25
C ARG A 310 0.84 -27.47 11.60
N SER A 311 -0.47 -27.75 11.67
CA SER A 311 -1.07 -28.36 12.85
C SER A 311 -0.22 -29.58 13.22
N GLY A 312 0.09 -29.70 14.51
CA GLY A 312 1.05 -30.68 15.03
C GLY A 312 0.77 -32.10 14.54
N SER A 313 1.87 -32.85 14.45
CA SER A 313 1.93 -34.28 14.21
C SER A 313 0.82 -35.09 14.90
N ALA A 314 -0.21 -35.43 14.14
CA ALA A 314 -0.79 -36.77 14.18
C ALA A 314 -0.48 -37.38 12.82
N GLY A 315 0.30 -38.46 12.80
CA GLY A 315 0.75 -39.12 11.58
C GLY A 315 -0.43 -39.51 10.71
N TRP A 316 -0.68 -38.69 9.68
CA TRP A 316 -1.37 -39.08 8.48
C TRP A 316 -0.49 -38.63 7.34
N VAL A 317 0.08 -39.62 6.65
CA VAL A 317 0.72 -39.43 5.35
C VAL A 317 -0.35 -38.90 4.42
N VAL A 318 -0.47 -37.58 4.32
CA VAL A 318 -1.19 -36.93 3.23
C VAL A 318 -0.23 -36.94 2.05
N SER A 319 -0.25 -38.04 1.30
CA SER A 319 0.25 -38.06 -0.06
C SER A 319 -0.46 -36.94 -0.84
N SER A 320 0.32 -36.01 -1.37
CA SER A 320 -0.11 -34.82 -2.09
C SER A 320 -0.93 -35.16 -3.34
N ALA A 321 -2.25 -35.09 -3.22
CA ALA A 321 -3.16 -35.18 -4.36
C ALA A 321 -2.90 -34.09 -5.42
N GLN A 322 -2.32 -32.95 -5.00
CA GLN A 322 -1.92 -31.84 -5.88
C GLN A 322 -0.68 -32.15 -6.74
N ASP A 323 0.27 -32.93 -6.25
CA ASP A 323 1.45 -33.33 -7.04
C ASP A 323 1.08 -34.42 -8.06
N THR A 324 0.13 -35.30 -7.72
CA THR A 324 -0.38 -36.26 -8.69
C THR A 324 -1.16 -35.60 -9.82
N ALA A 325 -1.97 -34.57 -9.53
CA ALA A 325 -2.75 -33.88 -10.56
C ALA A 325 -1.89 -33.08 -11.55
N THR A 326 -0.83 -32.44 -11.06
CA THR A 326 0.14 -31.72 -11.91
C THR A 326 1.06 -32.66 -12.68
N ALA A 327 1.48 -33.78 -12.08
CA ALA A 327 2.21 -34.83 -12.80
C ALA A 327 1.34 -35.49 -13.88
N LEU A 328 0.05 -35.77 -13.61
CA LEU A 328 -0.91 -36.30 -14.57
C LEU A 328 -1.18 -35.31 -15.70
N SER A 329 -1.35 -34.01 -15.41
CA SER A 329 -1.55 -33.01 -16.47
C SER A 329 -0.34 -32.88 -17.38
N LEU A 330 0.87 -32.96 -16.82
CA LEU A 330 2.10 -32.96 -17.61
C LEU A 330 2.17 -34.21 -18.50
N LEU A 331 1.85 -35.38 -17.95
CA LEU A 331 1.80 -36.65 -18.70
C LEU A 331 0.78 -36.61 -19.84
N PHE A 332 -0.43 -36.11 -19.58
CA PHE A 332 -1.45 -35.96 -20.63
C PHE A 332 -1.04 -34.91 -21.68
N SER A 333 -0.39 -33.82 -21.29
CA SER A 333 0.12 -32.82 -22.24
C SER A 333 1.22 -33.39 -23.15
N VAL A 334 2.12 -34.20 -22.61
CA VAL A 334 3.19 -34.86 -23.37
C VAL A 334 2.60 -35.91 -24.30
N VAL A 335 1.67 -36.75 -23.83
CA VAL A 335 0.99 -37.74 -24.68
C VAL A 335 0.20 -37.06 -25.80
N ALA A 336 -0.55 -36.00 -25.49
CA ALA A 336 -1.26 -35.21 -26.50
C ALA A 336 -0.29 -34.65 -27.54
N PHE A 337 0.83 -34.06 -27.11
CA PHE A 337 1.87 -33.56 -28.01
C PHE A 337 2.46 -34.65 -28.89
N TYR A 338 2.77 -35.83 -28.35
CA TYR A 338 3.29 -36.97 -29.12
C TYR A 338 2.26 -37.51 -30.13
N THR A 339 0.98 -37.57 -29.77
CA THR A 339 -0.07 -37.99 -30.71
C THR A 339 -0.27 -36.99 -31.84
N LEU A 340 -0.22 -35.69 -31.54
CA LEU A 340 -0.31 -34.62 -32.55
C LEU A 340 0.90 -34.64 -33.48
N LEU A 341 2.11 -34.79 -32.92
CA LEU A 341 3.34 -34.91 -33.70
C LEU A 341 3.34 -36.16 -34.59
N SER A 342 2.82 -37.28 -34.08
CA SER A 342 2.70 -38.52 -34.85
C SER A 342 1.69 -38.39 -35.99
N PHE A 343 0.58 -37.66 -35.81
CA PHE A 343 -0.37 -37.33 -36.88
C PHE A 343 0.24 -36.40 -37.95
N VAL A 344 1.06 -35.43 -37.53
CA VAL A 344 1.75 -34.50 -38.44
C VAL A 344 2.87 -35.21 -39.21
N ILE A 345 3.57 -36.17 -38.59
CA ILE A 345 4.66 -36.94 -39.22
C ILE A 345 4.12 -38.09 -40.10
N SER A 346 2.97 -38.68 -39.76
CA SER A 346 2.33 -39.75 -40.55
C SER A 346 1.38 -39.25 -41.65
N GLY A 347 1.16 -37.93 -41.72
CA GLY A 347 0.43 -37.26 -42.80
C GLY A 347 1.21 -37.28 -44.12
N ASN A 348 1.30 -38.44 -44.76
CA ASN A 348 1.67 -38.54 -46.17
C ASN A 348 0.45 -38.12 -47.02
N PRO A 349 0.64 -37.31 -48.08
CA PRO A 349 -0.45 -36.72 -48.83
C PRO A 349 -0.93 -37.71 -49.89
N PHE A 350 -2.11 -38.31 -49.73
CA PHE A 350 -2.84 -38.87 -50.87
C PHE A 350 -4.35 -38.70 -50.70
N TYR A 351 -4.88 -37.81 -51.54
CA TYR A 351 -6.28 -37.63 -51.90
C TYR A 351 -6.87 -38.93 -52.53
N PRO A 352 -8.21 -39.05 -52.56
CA PRO A 352 -8.94 -38.71 -53.78
C PRO A 352 -9.98 -37.60 -53.60
#